data_AF-A0A535DS83-F1
#
_entry.id   AF-A0A535DS83-F1
#
_cell.length_a   1.000
_cell.length_b   1.000
_cell.length_c   1.000
_cell.angle_alpha   90.00
_cell.angle_beta   90.00
_cell.angle_gamma   90.00
#
_symmetry.space_group_name_H-M   'P 1'
#
loop_
_entity.id
_entity.type
_entity.pdbx_description
1 polymer ?
#
loop_
_entity_poly.entity_id
_entity_poly.type
_entity_poly.pdbx_seq_one_letter_code
_entity_poly.pdbx_strand_id
1 'polypeptide(L)' 'MVTEPDAFRKRGRSPLKYPVRTVSCCDCEQSFPFSPEHQRLCDELGFDDPTRCSSCHRKRENFRRSAPLVAVRA' A
#
# COMPACT_ATOMS: atom_id res chain seq x y z
N MET A 1 52.95 -6.28 5.21
CA MET A 1 52.23 -7.35 4.48
C MET A 1 50.77 -7.15 4.78
N VAL A 2 50.01 -6.67 3.79
CA VAL A 2 48.56 -6.50 3.88
C VAL A 2 47.90 -7.88 3.98
N THR A 3 46.81 -7.99 4.74
CA THR A 3 45.54 -8.60 4.31
C THR A 3 44.61 -8.59 5.52
N GLU A 4 43.60 -7.74 5.46
CA GLU A 4 42.37 -7.91 6.24
C GLU A 4 41.54 -9.02 5.60
N PRO A 5 41.07 -9.98 6.40
CA PRO A 5 39.85 -10.67 6.04
C PRO A 5 38.98 -10.88 7.28
N ASP A 6 37.80 -10.25 7.33
CA ASP A 6 36.61 -11.09 7.39
C ASP A 6 35.40 -10.33 6.89
N ALA A 7 34.79 -10.93 5.87
CA ALA A 7 33.68 -10.41 5.14
C ALA A 7 32.51 -10.12 6.07
N PHE A 8 32.07 -8.88 6.02
CA PHE A 8 30.76 -8.39 6.43
C PHE A 8 29.70 -9.47 6.18
N ARG A 9 29.34 -10.21 7.23
CA ARG A 9 28.40 -11.33 7.22
C ARG A 9 27.00 -10.80 6.87
N LYS A 10 26.79 -10.51 5.58
CA LYS A 10 25.51 -10.12 5.00
C LYS A 10 24.63 -11.36 5.09
N ARG A 11 24.01 -11.55 6.25
CA ARG A 11 22.83 -12.41 6.40
C ARG A 11 21.83 -11.88 5.38
N GLY A 12 21.71 -12.62 4.27
CA GLY A 12 20.77 -12.33 3.19
C GLY A 12 19.37 -12.33 3.74
N ARG A 13 18.91 -11.17 4.20
CA ARG A 13 17.50 -10.91 4.40
C ARG A 13 16.97 -10.65 2.99
N SER A 14 16.42 -11.69 2.36
CA SER A 14 15.77 -11.59 1.06
C SER A 14 14.91 -10.32 1.04
N PRO A 15 14.97 -9.48 0.00
CA PRO A 15 14.07 -8.35 -0.11
C PRO A 15 12.66 -8.92 -0.02
N LEU A 16 11.91 -8.56 1.02
CA LEU A 16 10.49 -8.86 1.05
C LEU A 16 9.92 -8.21 -0.22
N LYS A 17 9.39 -9.02 -1.14
CA LYS A 17 8.80 -8.55 -2.42
C LYS A 17 7.79 -7.42 -2.19
N TYR A 18 7.22 -7.38 -0.99
CA TYR A 18 6.28 -6.37 -0.51
C TYR A 18 6.82 -5.79 0.80
N PRO A 19 7.61 -4.71 0.77
CA PRO A 19 8.03 -4.02 1.98
C PRO A 19 6.83 -3.30 2.60
N VAL A 20 6.76 -3.28 3.94
CA VAL A 20 5.83 -2.39 4.65
C VAL A 20 6.17 -0.96 4.25
N ARG A 21 5.27 -0.30 3.54
CA ARG A 21 5.42 1.11 3.15
C ARG A 21 4.22 1.89 3.61
N THR A 22 4.43 3.14 3.96
CA THR A 22 3.34 4.07 4.27
C THR A 22 2.95 4.81 3.01
N VAL A 23 1.66 4.87 2.69
CA VAL A 23 1.13 5.61 1.56
C VAL A 23 0.35 6.81 2.09
N SER A 24 0.48 7.96 1.43
CA SER A 24 -0.26 9.18 1.76
C SER A 24 -1.63 9.15 1.12
N CYS A 25 -2.68 9.44 1.91
CA CYS A 25 -4.03 9.57 1.38
C CYS A 25 -4.16 10.89 0.60
N CYS A 26 -4.62 10.85 -0.65
CA CYS A 26 -4.87 12.03 -1.47
C CYS A 26 -5.96 12.98 -0.90
N ASP A 27 -6.82 12.48 0.00
CA ASP A 27 -8.02 13.19 0.46
C ASP A 27 -7.83 13.84 1.85
N CYS A 28 -7.07 13.18 2.72
CA CYS A 28 -6.85 13.64 4.10
C CYS A 28 -5.37 13.76 4.46
N GLU A 29 -4.48 13.52 3.49
CA GLU A 29 -3.02 13.63 3.60
C GLU A 29 -2.40 12.78 4.73
N GLN A 30 -3.18 11.89 5.34
CA GLN A 30 -2.69 10.98 6.35
C GLN A 30 -1.88 9.86 5.72
N SER A 31 -0.66 9.69 6.21
CA SER A 31 0.18 8.53 5.96
C SER A 31 -0.41 7.32 6.68
N PHE A 32 -0.83 6.31 5.92
CA PHE A 32 -1.35 5.06 6.46
C PHE A 32 -0.43 3.88 6.08
N PRO A 33 -0.31 2.86 6.94
CA PRO A 33 0.50 1.69 6.62
C PRO A 33 -0.19 0.87 5.53
N PHE A 34 0.52 0.62 4.44
CA PHE A 34 0.12 -0.31 3.40
C PHE A 34 0.77 -1.67 3.69
N SER A 35 0.02 -2.51 4.41
CA SER A 35 0.48 -3.83 4.85
C SER A 35 0.89 -4.71 3.67
N PRO A 36 1.95 -5.52 3.81
CA PRO A 36 2.48 -6.37 2.75
C PRO A 36 1.42 -7.33 2.20
N GLU A 37 0.54 -7.87 3.06
CA GLU A 37 -0.58 -8.72 2.64
C GLU A 37 -1.53 -7.99 1.67
N HIS A 38 -1.80 -6.71 1.90
CA HIS A 38 -2.65 -5.92 1.04
C HIS A 38 -1.95 -5.60 -0.29
N GLN A 39 -0.65 -5.29 -0.26
CA GLN A 39 0.14 -5.11 -1.50
C GLN A 39 0.17 -6.38 -2.35
N ARG A 40 0.30 -7.55 -1.69
CA ARG A 40 0.27 -8.86 -2.34
C ARG A 40 -1.05 -9.10 -3.05
N LEU A 41 -2.16 -8.86 -2.36
CA LEU A 41 -3.49 -8.99 -2.93
C LEU A 41 -3.69 -8.04 -4.10
N CYS A 42 -3.27 -6.78 -3.99
CA CYS A 42 -3.33 -5.82 -5.09
C CYS A 42 -2.52 -6.30 -6.31
N ASP A 43 -1.26 -6.72 -6.11
CA ASP A 43 -0.38 -7.25 -7.17
C ASP A 43 -0.95 -8.54 -7.81
N GLU A 44 -1.49 -9.45 -7.01
CA GLU A 44 -2.09 -10.71 -7.46
C GLU A 44 -3.36 -10.49 -8.28
N LEU A 45 -4.18 -9.51 -7.88
CA LEU A 45 -5.41 -9.15 -8.58
C LEU A 45 -5.18 -8.18 -9.75
N GLY A 46 -3.97 -7.64 -9.90
CA GLY A 46 -3.64 -6.62 -10.90
C GLY A 46 -4.25 -5.23 -10.60
N PHE A 47 -4.52 -4.94 -9.31
CA PHE A 47 -4.97 -3.63 -8.85
C PHE A 47 -3.80 -2.71 -8.52
N ASP A 48 -4.02 -1.41 -8.74
CA ASP A 48 -3.06 -0.34 -8.44
C ASP A 48 -3.00 -0.03 -6.93
N ASP A 49 -2.02 0.77 -6.53
CA ASP A 49 -1.79 1.13 -5.14
C ASP A 49 -2.96 1.97 -4.59
N PRO A 50 -3.41 1.72 -3.34
CA PRO A 50 -4.45 2.56 -2.77
C PRO A 50 -3.92 3.98 -2.54
N THR A 51 -4.45 4.94 -3.29
CA THR A 51 -4.18 6.38 -3.09
C THR A 51 -4.99 6.99 -1.96
N ARG A 52 -5.86 6.21 -1.31
CA ARG A 52 -6.73 6.66 -0.21
C ARG A 52 -6.65 5.70 0.97
N CYS A 53 -6.73 6.26 2.17
CA CYS A 53 -6.84 5.46 3.38
C CYS A 53 -8.21 4.80 3.50
N SER A 54 -8.28 3.71 4.27
CA SER A 54 -9.52 2.97 4.55
C SER A 54 -10.62 3.87 5.13
N SER A 55 -10.28 4.86 5.95
CA SER A 55 -11.23 5.83 6.50
C SER A 55 -11.88 6.69 5.42
N CYS A 56 -11.09 7.23 4.47
CA CYS A 56 -11.64 8.02 3.36
C CYS A 56 -12.37 7.13 2.34
N HIS A 57 -11.90 5.91 2.11
CA HIS A 57 -12.61 4.91 1.31
C HIS A 57 -14.00 4.64 1.90
N ARG A 58 -14.06 4.36 3.20
CA ARG A 58 -15.30 4.01 3.93
C ARG A 58 -16.24 5.22 4.07
N LYS A 59 -15.71 6.43 4.28
CA LYS A 59 -16.51 7.67 4.21
C LYS A 59 -17.13 7.86 2.82
N ARG A 60 -16.38 7.58 1.77
CA ARG A 60 -16.86 7.70 0.38
C ARG A 60 -17.87 6.62 0.03
N GLU A 61 -17.68 5.39 0.48
CA GLU A 61 -18.68 4.33 0.36
C GLU A 61 -19.95 4.67 1.13
N ASN A 62 -19.83 5.18 2.35
CA ASN A 62 -20.97 5.63 3.13
C ASN A 62 -21.69 6.78 2.42
N PHE A 63 -20.96 7.77 1.91
CA PHE A 63 -21.52 8.87 1.11
C PHE A 63 -22.17 8.36 -0.18
N ARG A 64 -21.59 7.38 -0.87
CA ARG A 64 -22.19 6.75 -2.07
C ARG A 64 -23.45 5.94 -1.74
N ARG A 65 -23.51 5.33 -0.56
CA ARG A 65 -24.65 4.53 -0.09
C ARG A 65 -25.78 5.41 0.47
N SER A 66 -25.47 6.65 0.85
CA SER A 66 -26.44 7.66 1.32
C SER A 66 -26.78 8.71 0.25
N ALA A 67 -25.94 8.88 -0.77
CA ALA A 67 -26.31 9.57 -2.00
C ALA A 67 -27.21 8.64 -2.83
N PRO A 68 -28.28 9.15 -3.44
CA PRO A 68 -29.07 8.35 -4.36
C PRO A 68 -28.16 7.88 -5.50
N LEU A 69 -28.34 6.64 -5.93
CA LEU A 69 -27.74 6.10 -7.14
C LEU A 69 -28.10 7.03 -8.31
N VAL A 70 -27.23 7.98 -8.66
CA VAL A 70 -27.28 8.59 -10.00
C VAL A 70 -26.90 7.46 -10.95
N ALA A 71 -27.93 6.87 -11.55
CA ALA A 71 -27.83 6.06 -12.74
C ALA A 71 -27.10 6.89 -13.79
N VAL A 72 -25.83 6.59 -14.04
CA VAL A 72 -25.14 7.08 -15.23
C VAL A 72 -25.82 6.37 -16.42
N ARG A 73 -26.57 7.15 -17.18
CA ARG A 73 -26.92 6.87 -18.58
C ARG A 73 -26.05 7.78 -19.44
N ALA A 74 -25.29 7.19 -20.33
CA ALA A 74 -24.85 7.79 -21.59
C ALA A 74 -24.65 6.65 -22.59
#